data_AF-A0A7Z1R5P7-F1
#
_entry.id   AF-A0A7Z1R5P7-F1
#
_cell.length_a   1.000
_cell.length_b   1.000
_cell.length_c   1.000
_cell.angle_alpha   90.00
_cell.angle_beta   90.00
_cell.angle_gamma   90.00
#
_symmetry.space_group_name_H-M   'P 1'
#
loop_
_entity.id
_entity.type
_entity.pdbx_description
1 polymer ?
#
loop_
_entity_poly.entity_id
_entity_poly.type
_entity_poly.pdbx_seq_one_letter_code
_entity_poly.pdbx_strand_id
1 'polypeptide(L)' 'MSQRLRQGKVPWDLVAEVVARQLPPEVVLGPAAGEDAALVTLGGELWAVATDPVSFTAQDA' A
#
# COMPACT_ATOMS: atom_id res chain seq x y z
N MET A 1 15.23 -6.80 -20.05
CA MET A 1 15.15 -5.36 -20.39
C MET A 1 14.63 -4.63 -19.16
N SER A 2 15.40 -3.72 -18.57
CA SER A 2 14.88 -2.90 -17.47
C SER A 2 13.92 -1.87 -18.06
N GLN A 3 12.62 -2.14 -18.00
CA GLN A 3 11.61 -1.13 -18.29
C GLN A 3 11.63 -0.16 -17.10
N ARG A 4 12.11 1.06 -17.32
CA ARG A 4 12.01 2.12 -16.31
C ARG A 4 10.54 2.45 -16.11
N LEU A 5 10.12 2.58 -14.85
CA LEU A 5 8.80 3.10 -14.52
C LEU A 5 8.71 4.56 -14.97
N ARG A 6 7.53 4.95 -15.46
CA ARG A 6 7.27 6.34 -15.86
C ARG A 6 7.09 7.19 -14.61
N GLN A 7 7.25 8.51 -14.79
CA GLN A 7 6.91 9.49 -13.77
C GLN A 7 5.45 9.34 -13.33
N GLY A 8 5.18 9.55 -12.04
CA GLY A 8 3.86 9.37 -11.43
C GLY A 8 3.75 8.09 -10.57
N LYS A 9 2.52 7.72 -10.25
CA LYS A 9 2.24 6.58 -9.36
C LYS A 9 2.78 5.27 -9.97
N VAL A 10 3.38 4.45 -9.11
CA VAL A 10 3.75 3.07 -9.48
C VAL A 10 2.48 2.30 -9.84
N PRO A 11 2.47 1.52 -10.94
CA PRO A 11 1.36 0.62 -11.25
C PRO A 11 0.99 -0.31 -10.09
N TRP A 12 -0.31 -0.44 -9.82
CA TRP A 12 -0.80 -1.18 -8.65
C TRP A 12 -0.43 -2.67 -8.64
N ASP A 13 -0.41 -3.31 -9.81
CA ASP A 13 0.03 -4.70 -9.99
C ASP A 13 1.43 -4.95 -9.43
N LEU A 14 2.36 -4.01 -9.64
CA LEU A 14 3.71 -4.09 -9.09
C LEU A 14 3.75 -3.82 -7.58
N VAL A 15 2.88 -2.93 -7.08
CA VAL A 15 2.76 -2.68 -5.64
C VAL A 15 2.22 -3.93 -4.94
N ALA A 16 1.17 -4.54 -5.49
CA ALA A 16 0.49 -5.73 -4.98
C ALA A 16 1.47 -6.92 -4.79
N GLU A 17 2.38 -7.14 -5.75
CA GLU A 17 3.42 -8.18 -5.64
C GLU A 17 4.34 -7.99 -4.41
N VAL A 18 4.59 -6.75 -4.02
CA VAL A 18 5.46 -6.42 -2.88
C VAL A 18 4.68 -6.43 -1.55
N VAL A 19 3.44 -5.93 -1.54
CA VAL A 19 2.63 -5.80 -0.32
C VAL A 19 1.91 -7.09 0.08
N ALA A 20 1.74 -8.07 -0.82
CA ALA A 20 1.13 -9.38 -0.54
C ALA A 20 1.96 -10.29 0.40
N ARG A 21 2.87 -9.72 1.19
CA ARG A 21 3.68 -10.43 2.19
C ARG A 21 2.84 -10.76 3.42
N GLN A 22 3.33 -11.69 4.21
CA GLN A 22 2.72 -12.06 5.48
C GLN A 22 2.59 -10.82 6.38
N LEU A 23 1.35 -10.55 6.80
CA LEU A 23 1.02 -9.42 7.65
C LEU A 23 1.06 -9.81 9.13
N PRO A 24 1.26 -8.84 10.04
CA PRO A 24 1.11 -9.07 11.47
C PRO A 24 -0.31 -9.53 11.82
N PRO A 25 -0.50 -10.37 12.85
CA PRO A 25 -1.81 -10.88 13.26
C PRO A 25 -2.78 -9.77 13.72
N GLU A 26 -2.26 -8.60 14.08
CA GLU A 26 -3.06 -7.43 14.45
C GLU A 26 -3.82 -6.85 13.25
N VAL A 27 -3.36 -7.14 12.02
CA VAL A 27 -4.03 -6.73 10.79
C VAL A 27 -5.11 -7.76 10.45
N VAL A 28 -6.37 -7.37 10.62
CA VAL A 28 -7.53 -8.26 10.45
C VAL A 28 -8.15 -8.16 9.05
N LEU A 29 -7.84 -7.09 8.31
CA LEU A 29 -8.22 -6.88 6.92
C LEU A 29 -7.16 -6.02 6.21
N GLY A 30 -6.83 -6.38 4.96
CA GLY A 30 -5.95 -5.62 4.09
C GLY A 30 -4.50 -5.49 4.55
N PRO A 31 -3.65 -4.71 3.86
CA PRO A 31 -3.94 -4.02 2.59
C PRO A 31 -3.94 -4.99 1.40
N ALA A 32 -5.02 -4.99 0.61
CA ALA A 32 -5.16 -5.78 -0.61
C ALA A 32 -5.73 -4.95 -1.78
N ALA A 33 -5.74 -5.56 -2.97
CA ALA A 33 -6.27 -4.92 -4.17
C ALA A 33 -7.76 -4.60 -4.02
N GLY A 34 -8.13 -3.33 -4.24
CA GLY A 34 -9.51 -2.85 -4.11
C GLY A 34 -9.90 -2.45 -2.69
N GLU A 35 -8.96 -2.44 -1.74
CA GLU A 35 -9.17 -1.93 -0.38
C GLU A 35 -8.45 -0.59 -0.21
N ASP A 36 -9.17 0.42 0.27
CA ASP A 36 -8.61 1.77 0.48
C ASP A 36 -7.93 1.93 1.86
N ALA A 37 -8.11 0.95 2.75
CA ALA A 37 -7.56 0.95 4.11
C ALA A 37 -7.33 -0.48 4.61
N ALA A 38 -6.42 -0.63 5.56
CA ALA A 38 -6.28 -1.83 6.37
C ALA A 38 -7.04 -1.65 7.69
N LEU A 39 -7.55 -2.74 8.25
CA LEU A 39 -8.12 -2.76 9.60
C LEU A 39 -7.12 -3.41 10.55
N VAL A 40 -6.78 -2.69 11.62
CA VAL A 40 -5.77 -3.12 12.60
C VAL A 40 -6.34 -3.03 14.00
N THR A 41 -6.09 -4.05 14.83
CA THR A 41 -6.42 -4.01 16.26
C THR A 41 -5.28 -3.34 17.02
N LEU A 42 -5.54 -2.18 17.64
CA LEU A 42 -4.58 -1.40 18.42
C LEU A 42 -5.23 -1.00 19.75
N GLY A 43 -4.59 -1.35 20.87
CA GLY A 43 -5.12 -1.02 22.21
C GLY A 43 -6.46 -1.68 22.55
N GLY A 44 -6.82 -2.78 21.88
CA GLY A 44 -8.11 -3.46 22.06
C GLY A 44 -9.26 -2.88 21.23
N GLU A 45 -8.98 -1.86 20.41
CA GLU A 45 -9.94 -1.25 19.50
C GLU A 45 -9.59 -1.55 18.04
N LEU A 46 -10.59 -1.51 17.16
CA LEU A 46 -10.41 -1.71 15.73
C LEU A 46 -10.24 -0.36 15.02
N TRP A 47 -9.14 -0.20 14.29
CA TRP A 47 -8.78 1.03 13.59
C TRP A 47 -8.73 0.81 12.09
N ALA A 48 -9.31 1.73 11.33
CA ALA A 48 -9.06 1.84 9.89
C ALA A 48 -7.85 2.73 9.65
N VAL A 49 -6.83 2.18 9.00
CA VAL A 49 -5.58 2.88 8.69
C VAL A 49 -5.40 2.91 7.18
N ALA A 50 -5.30 4.11 6.63
CA ALA A 50 -5.09 4.34 5.20
C ALA A 50 -3.82 5.14 4.98
N THR A 51 -3.15 4.88 3.86
CA THR A 51 -2.01 5.67 3.40
C THR A 51 -1.96 5.64 1.88
N ASP A 52 -1.56 6.75 1.28
CA ASP A 52 -1.38 6.87 -0.16
C ASP A 52 0.10 6.99 -0.52
N PRO A 53 0.70 6.01 -1.22
CA PRO A 53 2.10 6.09 -1.58
C PRO A 53 2.33 7.18 -2.63
N VAL A 54 3.18 8.16 -2.33
CA VAL A 54 3.66 9.13 -3.31
C VAL A 54 4.88 8.54 -4.01
N SER A 55 4.88 8.48 -5.34
CA SER A 55 5.94 7.82 -6.13
C SER A 55 6.34 8.65 -7.34
N PHE A 56 7.62 8.60 -7.69
CA PHE A 56 8.24 9.24 -8.85
C PHE A 56 7.68 10.64 -9.16
N THR A 57 7.51 11.48 -8.14
CA THR A 57 7.11 12.87 -8.30
C THR A 57 8.25 13.69 -8.89
N ALA A 58 7.93 14.76 -9.63
CA ALA A 58 8.95 15.72 -10.05
C ALA A 58 9.50 16.46 -8.83
N GLN A 59 10.73 16.96 -8.95
CA GLN A 59 11.41 17.72 -7.91
C GLN A 59 10.67 19.04 -7.57
N ASP A 60 9.86 19.54 -8.51
CA ASP A 60 9.08 20.79 -8.42
C ASP A 60 7.56 20.55 -8.21
N ALA A 61 7.16 19.34 -7.81
CA ALA A 61 5.76 18.97 -7.59
C ALA A 61 5.27 19.29 -6.17
#